data_AF-A0A8S3I167-F1
#
_entry.id   AF-A0A8S3I167-F1
#
_cell.length_a   1.000
_cell.length_b   1.000
_cell.length_c   1.000
_cell.angle_alpha   90.00
_cell.angle_beta   90.00
_cell.angle_gamma   90.00
#
_symmetry.space_group_name_H-M   'P 1'
#
loop_
_entity.id
_entity.type
_entity.pdbx_description
1 polymer ?
#
loop_
_entity_poly.entity_id
_entity_poly.type
_entity_poly.pdbx_seq_one_letter_code
_entity_poly.pdbx_strand_id
1 'polypeptide(L)'
;MSYPPFELGKSRYDLDTYWGRFLHFVNVIDPRTLFVSNTKLNECRQLLEQYKTKTLPSGITDKDLWEAQKTVQAILHPDTGDKIFMPLRMA
;
A
#
# COMPACT_ATOMS: atom_id res chain seq x y z
N MET A 1 11.37 10.70 10.78
CA MET A 1 10.99 10.95 9.37
C MET A 1 9.48 11.01 9.31
N SER A 2 8.90 12.17 9.01
CA SER A 2 7.45 12.32 8.87
C SER A 2 6.97 11.61 7.61
N TYR A 3 5.83 10.93 7.68
CA TYR A 3 5.14 10.47 6.46
C TYR A 3 4.47 11.67 5.80
N PRO A 4 4.46 11.77 4.45
CA PRO A 4 3.67 12.78 3.78
C PRO A 4 2.18 12.48 3.97
N PRO A 5 1.31 13.51 3.84
CA PRO A 5 -0.13 13.31 3.82
C PRO A 5 -0.51 12.21 2.83
N PHE A 6 -1.43 11.33 3.23
CA PHE A 6 -1.83 10.20 2.42
C PHE A 6 -2.66 10.63 1.21
N GLU A 7 -2.31 10.09 0.05
CA GLU A 7 -3.06 10.27 -1.19
C GLU A 7 -3.30 8.91 -1.84
N LEU A 8 -4.58 8.52 -1.92
CA LEU A 8 -4.97 7.23 -2.47
C LEU A 8 -4.58 7.12 -3.94
N GLY A 9 -3.88 6.04 -4.28
CA GLY A 9 -3.46 5.71 -5.64
C GLY A 9 -2.18 6.41 -6.10
N LYS A 10 -1.60 7.30 -5.29
CA LYS A 10 -0.33 7.97 -5.60
C LYS A 10 0.87 7.26 -5.00
N SER A 11 2.06 7.62 -5.46
CA SER A 11 3.31 7.21 -4.80
C SER A 11 3.55 8.05 -3.56
N ARG A 12 4.03 7.42 -2.49
CA ARG A 12 4.52 8.11 -1.28
C ARG A 12 5.76 8.96 -1.55
N TYR A 13 6.53 8.61 -2.56
CA TYR A 13 7.78 9.27 -2.92
C TYR A 13 7.63 10.11 -4.18
N ASP A 14 8.39 11.20 -4.24
CA ASP A 14 8.47 12.08 -5.41
C ASP A 14 9.17 11.38 -6.59
N LEU A 15 8.38 10.98 -7.58
CA LEU A 15 8.84 10.24 -8.76
C LEU A 15 9.58 11.10 -9.79
N ASP A 16 9.61 12.43 -9.64
CA ASP A 16 10.40 13.31 -10.52
C ASP A 16 11.89 13.21 -10.19
N THR A 17 12.23 12.81 -8.97
CA THR A 17 13.61 12.63 -8.51
C THR A 17 14.10 11.18 -8.69
N TYR A 18 15.40 11.03 -8.97
CA TYR A 18 16.03 9.71 -9.01
C TYR A 18 15.83 8.94 -7.70
N TRP A 19 16.07 9.60 -6.57
CA TRP A 19 15.96 8.95 -5.26
C TRP A 19 14.53 8.57 -4.90
N GLY A 20 13.54 9.38 -5.25
CA GLY A 20 12.15 9.01 -5.00
C GLY A 20 11.70 7.82 -5.84
N ARG A 21 12.15 7.72 -7.11
CA ARG A 21 11.94 6.50 -7.91
C ARG A 21 12.65 5.29 -7.32
N PHE A 22 13.90 5.43 -6.90
CA PHE A 22 14.65 4.34 -6.25
C PHE A 22 13.92 3.84 -5.00
N LEU A 23 13.51 4.75 -4.11
CA LEU A 23 12.79 4.41 -2.90
C LEU A 23 11.40 3.83 -3.18
N HIS A 24 10.72 4.29 -4.23
CA HIS A 24 9.48 3.70 -4.70
C HIS A 24 9.67 2.24 -5.08
N PHE A 25 10.66 1.93 -5.93
CA PHE A 25 10.94 0.54 -6.32
C PHE A 25 11.32 -0.33 -5.13
N VAL A 26 12.19 0.14 -4.23
CA VAL A 26 12.53 -0.57 -2.99
C VAL A 26 11.28 -0.85 -2.15
N ASN A 27 10.30 0.06 -2.15
CA ASN A 27 9.05 -0.15 -1.45
C ASN A 27 8.15 -1.20 -2.12
N VAL A 28 8.09 -1.22 -3.45
CA VAL A 28 7.33 -2.19 -4.24
C VAL A 28 7.88 -3.61 -4.07
N ILE A 29 9.20 -3.79 -4.13
CA ILE A 29 9.85 -5.11 -4.03
C ILE A 29 10.04 -5.60 -2.58
N ASP A 30 9.24 -5.13 -1.63
CA ASP A 30 9.41 -5.47 -0.21
C ASP A 30 9.00 -6.94 0.06
N PRO A 31 9.95 -7.80 0.46
CA PRO A 31 9.68 -9.23 0.67
C PRO A 31 8.72 -9.52 1.81
N ARG A 32 8.46 -8.56 2.70
CA ARG A 32 7.48 -8.71 3.78
C ARG A 32 6.07 -8.93 3.26
N THR A 33 5.77 -8.44 2.05
CA THR A 33 4.46 -8.58 1.40
C THR A 33 4.12 -10.04 1.07
N LEU A 34 5.12 -10.91 0.90
CA LEU A 34 4.93 -12.33 0.63
C LEU A 34 4.27 -13.07 1.79
N PHE A 35 4.51 -12.63 3.02
CA PHE A 35 4.08 -13.30 4.25
C PHE A 35 2.85 -12.67 4.90
N VAL A 36 2.18 -11.74 4.20
CA VAL A 36 0.97 -11.09 4.71
C VAL A 36 -0.18 -12.10 4.74
N SER A 37 -0.86 -12.18 5.89
CA SER A 37 -2.01 -13.05 6.08
C SER A 37 -3.25 -12.50 5.37
N ASN A 38 -4.19 -13.38 5.05
CA ASN A 38 -5.47 -12.98 4.45
C ASN A 38 -6.27 -12.01 5.35
N THR A 39 -6.20 -12.20 6.66
CA THR A 39 -6.82 -11.31 7.65
C THR A 39 -6.25 -9.91 7.54
N LYS A 40 -4.92 -9.78 7.52
CA LYS A 40 -4.25 -8.49 7.41
C LYS A 40 -4.55 -7.79 6.09
N LEU A 41 -4.58 -8.53 4.98
CA LEU A 41 -4.99 -7.99 3.68
C LEU A 41 -6.42 -7.42 3.72
N ASN A 42 -7.35 -8.14 4.36
CA ASN A 42 -8.73 -7.68 4.46
C ASN A 42 -8.86 -6.42 5.34
N GLU A 43 -8.11 -6.35 6.45
CA GLU A 43 -8.01 -5.14 7.28
C GLU A 43 -7.49 -3.95 6.47
N CYS A 44 -6.40 -4.13 5.70
CA CYS A 44 -5.85 -3.08 4.85
C CYS A 44 -6.87 -2.61 3.80
N ARG A 45 -7.60 -3.54 3.18
CA ARG A 45 -8.66 -3.20 2.22
C ARG A 45 -9.78 -2.39 2.88
N GLN A 46 -10.26 -2.84 4.03
CA GLN A 46 -11.30 -2.15 4.79
C GLN A 46 -10.85 -0.75 5.21
N LEU A 47 -9.59 -0.58 5.63
CA LEU A 47 -9.04 0.71 6.02
C LEU A 47 -9.03 1.70 4.83
N LEU A 48 -8.65 1.25 3.64
CA LEU A 48 -8.68 2.09 2.43
C LEU A 48 -10.11 2.42 1.98
N GLU A 49 -11.07 1.50 2.15
CA GLU A 49 -12.47 1.80 1.89
C GLU A 49 -13.02 2.83 2.88
N GLN A 50 -12.70 2.70 4.18
CA GLN A 50 -13.06 3.71 5.18
C GLN A 50 -12.45 5.08 4.89
N TYR A 51 -11.22 5.11 4.34
CA TYR A 51 -10.60 6.34 3.85
C TYR A 51 -11.43 6.97 2.73
N LYS A 52 -11.84 6.19 1.72
CA LYS A 52 -12.67 6.66 0.61
C LYS A 52 -14.03 7.19 1.07
N THR A 53 -14.67 6.51 2.02
CA THR A 53 -15.99 6.91 2.57
C THR A 53 -15.90 8.00 3.63
N LYS A 54 -14.69 8.48 3.98
CA LYS A 54 -14.44 9.46 5.04
C LYS A 54 -14.97 9.02 6.42
N THR A 55 -14.94 7.72 6.69
CA THR A 55 -15.38 7.11 7.96
C THR A 55 -14.21 6.51 8.73
N LEU A 56 -13.03 7.14 8.64
CA LEU A 56 -11.83 6.65 9.33
C LEU A 56 -12.01 6.70 10.85
N PRO A 57 -11.59 5.64 11.56
CA PRO A 57 -11.55 5.67 13.01
C PRO A 57 -10.52 6.69 13.51
N SER A 58 -10.81 7.27 14.67
CA SER A 58 -9.89 8.18 15.34
C SER A 58 -8.58 7.47 15.69
N GLY A 59 -7.44 8.07 15.35
CA GLY A 59 -6.10 7.55 15.67
C GLY A 59 -5.37 6.87 14.52
N ILE A 60 -5.98 6.74 13.33
CA ILE A 60 -5.28 6.29 12.12
C ILE A 60 -4.33 7.39 11.63
N THR A 61 -3.10 7.00 11.31
CA THR A 61 -2.07 7.90 10.79
C THR A 61 -1.90 7.74 9.28
N ASP A 62 -1.32 8.74 8.61
CA ASP A 62 -0.95 8.64 7.18
C ASP A 62 -0.05 7.44 6.90
N LYS A 63 0.82 7.08 7.86
CA LYS A 63 1.67 5.90 7.77
C LYS A 63 0.85 4.63 7.58
N ASP A 64 -0.20 4.45 8.38
CA ASP A 64 -1.04 3.25 8.34
C ASP A 64 -1.75 3.13 6.98
N LEU A 65 -2.18 4.26 6.43
CA LEU A 65 -2.81 4.32 5.11
C LEU A 65 -1.82 4.00 3.98
N TRP A 66 -0.61 4.56 4.05
CA TRP A 66 0.46 4.23 3.09
C TRP A 66 0.84 2.74 3.14
N GLU A 67 0.95 2.15 4.34
CA GLU A 67 1.24 0.72 4.52
C GLU A 67 0.08 -0.17 4.04
N ALA A 68 -1.16 0.25 4.25
CA ALA A 68 -2.34 -0.45 3.75
C ALA A 68 -2.40 -0.43 2.21
N GLN A 69 -2.16 0.73 1.59
CA GLN A 69 -2.11 0.85 0.13
C GLN A 69 -1.03 -0.05 -0.46
N LYS A 70 0.18 0.01 0.09
CA LYS A 70 1.30 -0.85 -0.33
C LYS A 70 0.90 -2.33 -0.27
N THR A 71 0.31 -2.76 0.84
CA THR A 71 -0.09 -4.15 1.06
C THR A 71 -1.13 -4.61 0.04
N VAL A 72 -2.14 -3.78 -0.21
CA VAL A 72 -3.19 -4.06 -1.20
C VAL A 72 -2.60 -4.13 -2.61
N GLN A 73 -1.76 -3.16 -3.00
CA GLN A 73 -1.13 -3.10 -4.33
C GLN A 73 -0.17 -4.26 -4.58
N ALA A 74 0.56 -4.73 -3.56
CA ALA A 74 1.48 -5.85 -3.71
C ALA A 74 0.77 -7.21 -3.87
N ILE A 75 -0.45 -7.34 -3.33
CA ILE A 75 -1.13 -8.64 -3.25
C ILE A 75 -2.29 -8.77 -4.23
N LEU A 76 -2.97 -7.67 -4.57
CA LEU A 76 -4.14 -7.67 -5.44
C LEU A 76 -3.83 -7.09 -6.82
N HIS A 77 -4.32 -7.74 -7.87
CA HIS A 77 -4.28 -7.19 -9.22
C HIS A 77 -5.16 -5.94 -9.29
N PRO A 78 -4.70 -4.83 -9.89
CA PRO A 78 -5.45 -3.57 -9.91
C PRO A 78 -6.79 -3.68 -10.64
N ASP A 79 -6.82 -4.41 -11.76
CA ASP A 79 -8.03 -4.53 -12.58
C ASP A 79 -9.02 -5.59 -12.09
N THR A 80 -8.54 -6.81 -11.76
CA THR A 80 -9.43 -7.91 -11.38
C THR A 80 -9.73 -7.96 -9.89
N GLY A 81 -8.85 -7.39 -9.05
CA GLY A 81 -8.92 -7.51 -7.60
C GLY A 81 -8.55 -8.90 -7.08
N ASP A 82 -8.09 -9.81 -7.94
CA ASP A 82 -7.65 -11.14 -7.55
C ASP A 82 -6.27 -11.12 -6.92
N LYS A 83 -5.97 -12.14 -6.11
CA LYS A 83 -4.64 -12.29 -5.52
C LYS A 83 -3.63 -12.65 -6.58
N ILE A 84 -2.58 -11.84 -6.69
CA ILE A 84 -1.41 -12.13 -7.50
C ILE A 84 -0.73 -13.38 -6.92
N PHE A 85 -0.27 -14.26 -7.80
CA PHE A 85 0.51 -15.44 -7.41
C PHE A 85 1.76 -15.00 -6.64
N MET A 86 2.05 -15.62 -5.49
CA MET A 86 3.01 -15.10 -4.51
C MET A 86 4.40 -14.74 -5.09
N PRO A 87 5.03 -15.57 -5.94
CA PRO A 87 6.29 -15.22 -6.61
C PRO A 87 6.25 -13.96 -7.49
N LEU A 88 5.07 -13.50 -7.90
CA LEU A 88 4.87 -12.34 -8.77
C LEU A 88 4.48 -11.06 -8.01
N ARG A 89 4.46 -11.07 -6.67
CA ARG A 89 4.03 -9.95 -5.82
C ARG A 89 5.08 -8.84 -5.61
N MET A 90 6.27 -9.00 -6.18
CA MET A 90 7.43 -8.11 -6.03
C MET A 90 8.00 -7.69 -7.38
N ALA A 91 7.13 -7.46 -8.37
CA ALA A 91 7.50 -7.13 -9.74
C ALA A 91 6.90 -5.78 -10.16
#